data_AF-A0A816BVE6-F1
#
_entry.id   AF-A0A816BVE6-F1
#
_cell.length_a   1.000
_cell.length_b   1.000
_cell.length_c   1.000
_cell.angle_alpha   90.00
_cell.angle_beta   90.00
_cell.angle_gamma   90.00
#
_symmetry.space_group_name_H-M   'P 1'
#
loop_
_entity.id
_entity.type
_entity.pdbx_description
1 polymer ?
#
loop_
_entity_poly.entity_id
_entity_poly.type
_entity_poly.pdbx_seq_one_letter_code
_entity_poly.pdbx_strand_id
1 'polypeptide(L)'
;MTATCLFLSTLDRCLSTSRNVRYRQLSNLSFAKQLLIITMLFLLISSIFCLIVYDLYNDMCISAPGLGTIAVIVYANIFISLIPHGGMLICGIITSIHMRQMRNRIDISSDAGNPTPAVQRMNRQLLILIFIQASVEIILEVQRNISATYNLITSSVEKGIEQQQIEYFVTQLSIILYT
;
A
#
# COMPACT_ATOMS: atom_id res chain seq x y z
N MET A 1 -2.47 7.59 2.32
CA MET A 1 -3.95 7.51 2.19
C MET A 1 -4.36 6.78 0.91
N THR A 2 -3.79 7.13 -0.25
CA THR A 2 -4.02 6.47 -1.55
C THR A 2 -3.80 4.95 -1.51
N ALA A 3 -2.66 4.49 -0.99
CA ALA A 3 -2.32 3.07 -0.90
C ALA A 3 -3.35 2.26 -0.07
N THR A 4 -3.86 2.81 1.03
CA THR A 4 -4.86 2.14 1.87
C THR A 4 -6.21 2.00 1.16
N CYS A 5 -6.64 3.04 0.43
CA CYS A 5 -7.87 2.98 -0.36
C CYS A 5 -7.74 2.00 -1.54
N LEU A 6 -6.58 1.98 -2.20
CA LEU A 6 -6.28 1.02 -3.26
C LEU A 6 -6.28 -0.41 -2.70
N PHE A 7 -5.65 -0.62 -1.55
CA PHE A 7 -5.69 -1.90 -0.86
C PHE A 7 -7.12 -2.37 -0.58
N LEU A 8 -7.97 -1.52 0.00
CA LEU A 8 -9.39 -1.85 0.21
C LEU A 8 -10.12 -2.19 -1.08
N SER A 9 -9.87 -1.45 -2.17
CA SER A 9 -10.46 -1.74 -3.49
C SER A 9 -9.99 -3.09 -4.05
N THR A 10 -8.70 -3.43 -3.89
CA THR A 10 -8.18 -4.74 -4.31
C THR A 10 -8.72 -5.88 -3.47
N LEU A 11 -8.90 -5.66 -2.17
CA LEU A 11 -9.45 -6.62 -1.25
C LEU A 11 -10.92 -6.90 -1.57
N ASP A 12 -11.72 -5.87 -1.83
CA ASP A 12 -13.10 -6.02 -2.27
C ASP A 12 -13.20 -6.84 -3.57
N ARG A 13 -12.36 -6.54 -4.57
CA ARG A 13 -12.29 -7.35 -5.80
C ARG A 13 -11.86 -8.79 -5.55
N CYS A 14 -10.90 -9.01 -4.66
CA CYS A 14 -10.44 -10.34 -4.29
C CYS A 14 -11.58 -11.16 -3.66
N LEU A 15 -12.35 -10.55 -2.75
CA LEU A 15 -13.52 -11.16 -2.11
C LEU A 15 -14.63 -11.43 -3.13
N SER A 16 -14.94 -10.47 -4.00
CA SER A 16 -15.96 -10.62 -5.05
C SER A 16 -15.61 -11.71 -6.07
N THR A 17 -14.32 -11.92 -6.34
CA THR A 17 -13.83 -12.93 -7.31
C THR A 17 -13.70 -14.32 -6.66
N SER A 18 -13.82 -14.42 -5.34
CA SER A 18 -13.67 -15.69 -4.62
C SER A 18 -14.80 -16.67 -4.95
N ARG A 19 -14.44 -17.95 -5.11
CA ARG A 19 -15.40 -19.03 -5.41
C ARG A 19 -16.25 -19.40 -4.19
N ASN A 20 -15.76 -19.15 -2.98
CA ASN A 20 -16.49 -19.49 -1.77
C ASN A 20 -17.58 -18.45 -1.52
N VAL A 21 -18.84 -18.90 -1.44
CA VAL A 21 -20.00 -18.05 -1.17
C VAL A 21 -19.82 -17.24 0.10
N ARG A 22 -19.16 -17.79 1.13
CA ARG A 22 -18.87 -17.08 2.39
C ARG A 22 -17.96 -15.87 2.18
N TYR A 23 -16.89 -16.02 1.39
CA TYR A 23 -15.98 -14.90 1.09
C TYR A 23 -16.66 -13.87 0.17
N ARG A 24 -17.52 -14.31 -0.75
CA ARG A 24 -18.29 -13.40 -1.62
C ARG A 24 -19.30 -12.57 -0.82
N GLN A 25 -19.91 -13.14 0.22
CA GLN A 25 -20.81 -12.43 1.14
C GLN A 25 -20.10 -11.32 1.94
N LEU A 26 -18.77 -11.40 2.13
CA LEU A 26 -18.01 -10.32 2.74
C LEU A 26 -17.89 -9.08 1.84
N SER A 27 -18.11 -9.20 0.53
CA SER A 27 -18.19 -8.04 -0.38
C SER A 27 -19.56 -7.32 -0.31
N ASN A 28 -20.42 -7.67 0.65
CA ASN A 28 -21.67 -6.95 0.87
C ASN A 28 -21.43 -5.49 1.25
N LEU A 29 -22.30 -4.60 0.76
CA LEU A 29 -22.24 -3.15 1.02
C LEU A 29 -22.18 -2.82 2.53
N SER A 30 -22.84 -3.60 3.38
CA SER A 30 -22.79 -3.41 4.83
C SER A 30 -21.40 -3.66 5.41
N PHE A 31 -20.71 -4.69 4.93
CA PHE A 31 -19.36 -5.00 5.40
C PHE A 31 -18.34 -4.00 4.85
N ALA A 32 -18.48 -3.61 3.57
CA ALA A 32 -17.65 -2.56 2.98
C ALA A 32 -17.75 -1.24 3.77
N LYS A 33 -18.96 -0.86 4.21
CA LYS A 33 -19.18 0.30 5.08
C LYS A 33 -18.47 0.14 6.44
N GLN A 34 -18.60 -1.01 7.09
CA GLN A 34 -17.93 -1.27 8.37
C GLN A 34 -16.40 -1.21 8.23
N LEU A 35 -15.85 -1.83 7.19
CA LEU A 35 -14.41 -1.81 6.91
C LEU A 35 -13.90 -0.38 6.64
N LEU A 36 -14.67 0.42 5.91
CA LEU A 36 -14.36 1.82 5.65
C LEU A 36 -14.37 2.65 6.94
N ILE A 37 -15.36 2.45 7.82
CA ILE A 37 -15.41 3.13 9.13
C ILE A 37 -14.21 2.73 9.99
N ILE A 38 -13.87 1.45 10.06
CA ILE A 38 -12.70 0.96 10.82
C ILE A 38 -11.41 1.60 10.26
N THR A 39 -11.28 1.67 8.95
CA THR A 39 -10.10 2.28 8.30
C THR A 39 -10.01 3.78 8.59
N MET A 40 -11.13 4.50 8.53
CA MET A 40 -11.21 5.91 8.90
C MET A 40 -10.78 6.14 10.36
N LEU A 41 -11.30 5.34 11.28
CA LEU A 41 -10.93 5.42 12.70
C LEU A 41 -9.45 5.12 12.91
N PHE A 42 -8.92 4.09 12.24
CA PHE A 42 -7.50 3.76 12.29
C PHE A 42 -6.62 4.92 11.79
N LEU A 43 -6.99 5.53 10.66
CA LEU A 43 -6.27 6.70 10.12
C LEU A 43 -6.33 7.89 11.08
N LEU A 44 -7.48 8.14 11.71
CA LEU A 44 -7.63 9.23 12.68
C LEU A 44 -6.75 9.01 13.92
N ILE A 45 -6.74 7.79 14.47
CA ILE A 45 -5.87 7.42 15.59
C ILE A 45 -4.40 7.55 15.18
N SER A 46 -4.04 7.13 13.97
CA SER A 46 -2.69 7.28 13.41
C SER A 46 -2.27 8.75 13.36
N SER A 47 -3.15 9.64 12.90
CA SER A 47 -2.88 11.07 12.82
C SER A 47 -2.66 11.69 14.19
N ILE A 48 -3.46 11.30 15.20
CA ILE A 48 -3.27 11.74 16.59
C ILE A 48 -1.93 11.24 17.13
N PHE A 49 -1.58 9.97 16.87
CA PHE A 49 -0.28 9.42 17.25
C PHE A 49 0.88 10.22 16.65
N CYS A 50 0.82 10.53 15.34
CA CYS A 50 1.82 11.39 14.71
C CYS A 50 1.89 12.78 15.36
N LEU A 51 0.76 13.42 15.66
CA LEU A 51 0.77 14.74 16.32
C LEU A 51 1.47 14.74 17.68
N ILE A 52 1.45 13.61 18.41
CA ILE A 52 2.11 13.49 19.70
C ILE A 52 3.62 13.25 19.55
N VAL A 53 4.05 12.54 18.50
CA VAL A 53 5.45 12.13 18.33
C VAL A 53 6.29 13.14 17.54
N TYR A 54 5.65 13.97 16.72
CA TYR A 54 6.34 15.04 15.99
C TYR A 54 6.39 16.33 16.82
N ASP A 55 7.54 16.99 16.80
CA ASP A 55 7.77 18.27 17.47
C ASP A 55 8.24 19.32 16.45
N LEU A 56 8.03 20.60 16.79
CA LEU A 56 8.45 21.73 15.99
C LEU A 56 9.81 22.22 16.48
N TYR A 57 10.84 22.00 15.65
CA TYR A 57 12.20 22.46 15.94
C TYR A 57 12.75 23.27 14.77
N ASN A 58 13.14 24.52 15.02
CA ASN A 58 13.61 25.46 13.99
C ASN A 58 12.69 25.52 12.76
N ASP A 59 11.38 25.73 12.99
CA ASP A 59 10.34 25.79 11.95
C ASP A 59 10.19 24.54 11.07
N MET A 60 10.89 23.46 11.42
CA MET A 60 10.76 22.16 10.77
C MET A 60 10.03 21.17 11.67
N CYS A 61 9.15 20.39 11.06
CA CYS A 61 8.46 19.30 11.72
C CYS A 61 9.41 18.08 11.75
N ILE A 62 9.99 17.80 12.91
CA ILE A 62 10.90 16.67 13.11
C ILE A 62 10.34 15.70 14.15
N SER A 63 10.57 14.42 13.95
CA SER A 63 10.20 13.42 14.96
C SER A 63 11.00 13.67 16.25
N ALA A 64 10.37 13.57 17.41
CA ALA A 64 11.05 13.67 18.69
C ALA A 64 12.25 12.68 18.74
N PRO A 65 13.45 13.15 19.12
CA PRO A 65 14.66 12.34 19.09
C PRO A 65 14.55 11.11 20.00
N GLY A 66 15.25 10.04 19.63
CA GLY A 66 15.31 8.80 20.41
C GLY A 66 14.20 7.79 20.05
N LEU A 67 13.48 7.31 21.06
CA LEU A 67 12.49 6.23 20.89
C LEU A 67 11.29 6.64 20.01
N GLY A 68 10.96 7.94 19.98
CA GLY A 68 9.86 8.47 19.16
C GLY A 68 10.11 8.26 17.66
N THR A 69 11.30 8.63 17.18
CA THR A 69 11.72 8.39 15.79
C THR A 69 11.65 6.92 15.40
N ILE A 70 12.15 6.02 16.26
CA ILE A 70 12.15 4.58 15.99
C ILE A 70 10.70 4.06 15.90
N ALA A 71 9.83 4.45 16.84
CA ALA A 71 8.44 4.05 16.84
C ALA A 71 7.70 4.51 15.57
N VAL A 72 7.93 5.75 15.12
CA VAL A 72 7.34 6.28 13.88
C VAL A 72 7.83 5.53 12.65
N ILE A 73 9.13 5.26 12.55
CA ILE A 73 9.71 4.53 11.40
C ILE A 73 9.13 3.12 11.33
N VAL A 74 9.10 2.39 12.45
CA VAL A 74 8.54 1.04 12.51
C VAL A 74 7.05 1.05 12.19
N TYR A 75 6.30 2.00 12.77
CA TYR A 75 4.88 2.17 12.52
C TYR A 75 4.58 2.42 11.03
N ALA A 76 5.29 3.37 10.43
CA ALA A 76 5.12 3.70 9.01
C ALA A 76 5.47 2.51 8.11
N ASN A 77 6.59 1.83 8.38
CA ASN A 77 7.02 0.67 7.61
C ASN A 77 5.99 -0.46 7.66
N ILE A 78 5.44 -0.77 8.84
CA ILE A 78 4.51 -1.89 8.98
C ILE A 78 3.11 -1.50 8.46
N PHE A 79 2.52 -0.44 9.00
CA PHE A 79 1.10 -0.15 8.81
C PHE A 79 0.82 0.66 7.55
N ILE A 80 1.75 1.53 7.14
CA ILE A 80 1.55 2.41 5.98
C ILE A 80 2.12 1.77 4.71
N SER A 81 3.16 0.95 4.83
CA SER A 81 3.83 0.33 3.68
C SER A 81 3.55 -1.18 3.58
N LEU A 82 4.04 -1.99 4.52
CA LEU A 82 4.07 -3.44 4.37
C LEU A 82 2.66 -4.06 4.26
N ILE A 83 1.73 -3.65 5.14
CA ILE A 83 0.37 -4.18 5.15
C ILE A 83 -0.39 -3.85 3.85
N PRO A 84 -0.52 -2.57 3.42
CA PRO A 84 -1.28 -2.26 2.21
C PRO A 84 -0.60 -2.78 0.94
N HIS A 85 0.72 -2.65 0.77
CA HIS A 85 1.38 -3.12 -0.44
C HIS A 85 1.47 -4.65 -0.50
N GLY A 86 1.83 -5.30 0.60
CA GLY A 86 1.83 -6.76 0.71
C GLY A 86 0.43 -7.34 0.53
N GLY A 87 -0.57 -6.70 1.13
CA GLY A 87 -1.98 -7.05 0.97
C GLY A 87 -2.47 -6.91 -0.47
N MET A 88 -2.11 -5.82 -1.16
CA MET A 88 -2.43 -5.62 -2.58
C MET A 88 -1.82 -6.72 -3.46
N LEU A 89 -0.54 -7.07 -3.23
CA LEU A 89 0.12 -8.15 -3.97
C LEU A 89 -0.57 -9.50 -3.75
N ILE A 90 -0.85 -9.86 -2.50
CA ILE A 90 -1.52 -11.12 -2.15
C ILE A 90 -2.91 -11.15 -2.79
N CYS A 91 -3.71 -10.09 -2.65
CA CYS A 91 -5.04 -9.99 -3.24
C CYS A 91 -4.98 -10.07 -4.78
N GLY A 92 -4.01 -9.40 -5.41
CA GLY A 92 -3.79 -9.44 -6.85
C GLY A 92 -3.44 -10.84 -7.37
N ILE A 93 -2.57 -11.56 -6.65
CA ILE A 93 -2.20 -12.95 -6.97
C ILE A 93 -3.43 -13.86 -6.83
N ILE A 94 -4.14 -13.81 -5.71
CA ILE A 94 -5.33 -14.63 -5.46
C ILE A 94 -6.39 -14.37 -6.55
N THR A 95 -6.66 -13.10 -6.85
CA THR A 95 -7.62 -12.70 -7.88
C THR A 95 -7.20 -13.24 -9.25
N SER A 96 -5.90 -13.18 -9.58
CA SER A 96 -5.36 -13.73 -10.83
C SER A 96 -5.53 -15.24 -10.92
N ILE A 97 -5.29 -15.97 -9.83
CA ILE A 97 -5.49 -17.43 -9.77
C ILE A 97 -6.97 -17.76 -9.97
N HIS A 98 -7.87 -17.10 -9.27
CA HIS A 98 -9.32 -17.31 -9.43
C HIS A 98 -9.81 -17.00 -10.85
N MET A 99 -9.33 -15.92 -11.46
CA MET A 99 -9.67 -15.60 -12.85
C MET A 99 -9.19 -16.66 -13.83
N ARG A 100 -7.99 -17.21 -13.66
CA ARG A 100 -7.48 -18.31 -14.49
C ARG A 100 -8.34 -19.57 -14.32
N GLN A 101 -8.73 -19.90 -13.09
CA GLN A 101 -9.58 -21.06 -12.81
C GLN A 101 -11.00 -20.91 -13.39
N MET A 102 -11.57 -19.70 -13.37
CA MET A 102 -12.87 -19.44 -14.00
C MET A 102 -12.80 -19.60 -15.53
N ARG A 103 -11.73 -19.12 -16.16
CA ARG A 103 -11.55 -19.23 -17.62
C ARG A 103 -11.52 -20.68 -18.09
N ASN A 104 -10.78 -21.55 -17.38
CA ASN A 104 -10.68 -22.97 -17.72
C ASN A 104 -12.00 -23.76 -17.57
N ARG A 105 -13.01 -23.18 -16.89
CA ARG A 105 -14.32 -23.81 -16.70
C ARG A 105 -15.37 -23.31 -17.69
N ILE A 106 -15.25 -22.06 -18.13
CA ILE A 106 -16.20 -21.45 -19.05
C ILE A 106 -16.13 -22.11 -20.44
N ASP A 107 -14.96 -22.63 -20.84
CA ASP A 107 -14.82 -23.42 -22.09
C ASP A 107 -15.63 -24.73 -22.08
N ILE A 108 -16.16 -25.17 -20.93
CA ILE A 108 -16.93 -26.43 -20.80
C ILE A 108 -18.44 -26.16 -20.61
N SER A 109 -18.86 -24.92 -20.39
CA SER A 109 -20.26 -24.60 -20.05
C SER A 109 -20.72 -23.30 -20.72
N SER A 110 -20.78 -23.33 -22.04
CA SER A 110 -21.52 -22.37 -22.85
C SER A 110 -23.03 -22.62 -22.69
N ASP A 111 -23.74 -21.83 -21.85
CA ASP A 111 -25.07 -21.31 -22.22
C ASP A 111 -25.83 -20.38 -21.23
N ALA A 112 -25.34 -20.04 -20.03
CA ALA A 112 -26.17 -19.20 -19.14
C ALA A 112 -25.38 -18.12 -18.39
N GLY A 113 -25.46 -16.87 -18.88
CA GLY A 113 -25.22 -15.66 -18.07
C GLY A 113 -23.79 -15.15 -17.95
N ASN A 114 -22.89 -15.48 -18.89
CA ASN A 114 -21.51 -14.99 -18.82
C ASN A 114 -21.42 -13.46 -19.06
N PRO A 115 -20.58 -12.75 -18.28
CA PRO A 115 -20.30 -11.34 -18.50
C PRO A 115 -19.69 -11.14 -19.89
N THR A 116 -20.09 -10.06 -20.58
CA THR A 116 -19.63 -9.79 -21.94
C THR A 116 -18.09 -9.74 -21.99
N PRO A 117 -17.47 -10.20 -23.09
CA PRO A 117 -16.00 -10.27 -23.21
C PRO A 117 -15.32 -8.90 -23.03
N ALA A 118 -16.04 -7.80 -23.27
CA ALA A 118 -15.58 -6.44 -23.00
C ALA A 118 -15.34 -6.18 -21.50
N VAL A 119 -16.29 -6.58 -20.62
CA VAL A 119 -16.19 -6.38 -19.17
C VAL A 119 -15.03 -7.19 -18.57
N GLN A 120 -14.81 -8.42 -19.07
CA GLN A 120 -13.68 -9.23 -18.63
C GLN A 120 -12.32 -8.61 -19.01
N ARG A 121 -12.20 -8.05 -20.22
CA ARG A 121 -10.96 -7.37 -20.66
C ARG A 121 -10.66 -6.14 -19.80
N MET A 122 -11.67 -5.33 -19.50
CA MET A 122 -11.55 -4.16 -18.62
C MET A 122 -11.08 -4.56 -17.22
N ASN A 123 -11.71 -5.57 -16.61
CA ASN A 123 -11.32 -6.07 -15.28
C ASN A 123 -9.88 -6.59 -15.26
N ARG A 124 -9.44 -7.27 -16.33
CA ARG A 124 -8.06 -7.75 -16.45
C ARG A 124 -7.06 -6.59 -16.58
N GLN A 125 -7.35 -5.60 -17.42
CA GLN A 125 -6.50 -4.41 -17.56
C GLN A 125 -6.36 -3.66 -16.24
N LEU A 126 -7.46 -3.52 -15.52
CA LEU A 126 -7.49 -2.85 -14.22
C LEU A 126 -6.70 -3.60 -13.16
N LEU A 127 -6.73 -4.94 -13.17
CA LEU A 127 -5.91 -5.77 -12.28
C LEU A 127 -4.42 -5.64 -12.62
N ILE A 128 -4.06 -5.66 -13.91
CA ILE A 128 -2.67 -5.47 -14.37
C ILE A 128 -2.16 -4.09 -13.94
N LEU A 129 -2.97 -3.05 -14.12
CA LEU A 129 -2.62 -1.68 -13.73
C LEU A 129 -2.34 -1.58 -12.23
N ILE A 130 -3.21 -2.15 -11.40
CA ILE A 130 -3.01 -2.20 -9.95
C ILE A 130 -1.74 -2.97 -9.58
N PHE A 131 -1.46 -4.08 -10.25
CA PHE A 131 -0.27 -4.88 -9.99
C PHE A 131 1.01 -4.12 -10.33
N ILE A 132 1.04 -3.44 -11.49
CA ILE A 132 2.16 -2.58 -11.89
C ILE A 132 2.33 -1.45 -10.88
N GLN A 133 1.23 -0.77 -10.52
CA GLN A 133 1.26 0.31 -9.55
C GLN A 133 1.82 -0.16 -8.20
N ALA A 134 1.31 -1.26 -7.65
CA ALA A 134 1.79 -1.81 -6.38
C ALA A 134 3.28 -2.22 -6.46
N SER A 135 3.72 -2.76 -7.60
CA SER A 135 5.13 -3.13 -7.81
C SER A 135 6.04 -1.90 -7.84
N VAL A 136 5.64 -0.84 -8.55
CA VAL A 136 6.40 0.42 -8.61
C VAL A 136 6.47 1.08 -7.24
N GLU A 137 5.34 1.14 -6.52
CA GLU A 137 5.27 1.68 -5.16
C GLU A 137 6.22 0.93 -4.21
N ILE A 138 6.26 -0.41 -4.26
CA ILE A 138 7.19 -1.20 -3.44
C ILE A 138 8.65 -0.88 -3.75
N ILE A 139 9.01 -0.75 -5.02
CA ILE A 139 10.40 -0.44 -5.42
C ILE A 139 10.81 0.93 -4.88
N LEU A 140 9.95 1.94 -5.05
CA LEU A 140 10.20 3.30 -4.56
C LEU A 140 10.28 3.36 -3.03
N GLU A 141 9.42 2.62 -2.36
CA GLU A 141 9.37 2.54 -0.90
C GLU A 141 10.62 1.83 -0.33
N VAL A 142 11.10 0.77 -0.97
CA VAL A 142 12.38 0.12 -0.60
C VAL A 142 13.53 1.11 -0.75
N GLN A 143 13.59 1.86 -1.86
CA GLN A 143 14.63 2.87 -2.09
C GLN A 143 14.61 3.94 -0.99
N ARG A 144 13.43 4.45 -0.65
CA ARG A 144 13.25 5.42 0.43
C ARG A 144 13.69 4.87 1.79
N ASN A 145 13.30 3.65 2.13
CA ASN A 145 13.66 3.04 3.41
C ASN A 145 15.17 2.75 3.53
N ILE A 146 15.83 2.40 2.42
CA ILE A 146 17.30 2.29 2.37
C ILE A 146 17.93 3.64 2.68
N SER A 147 17.47 4.72 2.04
CA SER A 147 18.00 6.07 2.28
C SER A 147 17.76 6.53 3.72
N ALA A 148 16.56 6.31 4.27
CA ALA A 148 16.24 6.65 5.66
C ALA A 148 17.09 5.87 6.67
N THR A 149 17.27 4.56 6.44
CA THR A 149 18.10 3.70 7.29
C THR A 149 19.57 4.11 7.23
N TYR A 150 20.06 4.43 6.03
CA TYR A 150 21.42 4.93 5.84
C TYR A 150 21.65 6.23 6.63
N ASN A 151 20.74 7.20 6.53
CA ASN A 151 20.81 8.46 7.29
C ASN A 151 20.80 8.22 8.81
N LEU A 152 20.01 7.24 9.28
CA LEU A 152 19.91 6.91 10.70
C LEU A 152 21.21 6.28 11.24
N ILE A 153 21.80 5.35 10.49
CA ILE A 153 23.07 4.68 10.86
C ILE A 153 24.24 5.67 10.82
N THR A 154 24.27 6.56 9.84
CA THR A 154 25.37 7.50 9.64
C THR A 154 25.20 8.82 10.39
N SER A 155 24.16 8.95 11.21
CA SER A 155 23.87 10.17 11.99
C SER A 155 24.95 10.54 13.00
N SER A 156 25.75 9.56 13.46
CA SER A 156 26.82 9.76 14.44
C SER A 156 28.21 10.01 13.82
N VAL A 157 28.32 10.01 12.49
CA VAL A 157 29.60 10.20 11.78
C VAL A 157 29.67 11.64 11.28
N GLU A 158 30.76 12.36 11.57
CA GLU A 158 31.00 13.67 10.94
C GLU A 158 31.17 13.50 9.43
N LYS A 159 30.26 14.12 8.67
CA LYS A 159 30.24 14.03 7.21
C LYS A 159 30.83 15.29 6.60
N GLY A 160 31.58 15.11 5.51
CA GLY A 160 32.02 16.25 4.69
C GLY A 160 30.85 16.93 4.00
N ILE A 161 31.03 18.21 3.66
CA ILE A 161 30.00 19.05 3.00
C ILE A 161 29.49 18.40 1.70
N GLU A 162 30.38 17.82 0.91
CA GLU A 162 30.01 17.14 -0.36
C GLU A 162 29.11 15.93 -0.12
N GLN A 163 29.41 15.12 0.91
CA GLN A 163 28.63 13.93 1.23
C GLN A 163 27.23 14.32 1.73
N GLN A 164 27.12 15.39 2.51
CA GLN A 164 25.84 15.92 2.97
C GLN A 164 24.97 16.43 1.81
N GLN A 165 25.58 17.05 0.78
CA GLN A 165 24.87 17.48 -0.42
C GLN A 165 24.35 16.31 -1.25
N ILE A 166 25.14 15.23 -1.39
CA ILE A 166 24.73 14.01 -2.11
C ILE A 166 23.54 13.35 -1.38
N GLU A 167 23.62 13.21 -0.06
CA GLU A 167 22.53 12.63 0.74
C GLU A 167 21.25 13.45 0.67
N TYR A 168 21.36 14.78 0.73
CA TYR A 168 20.23 15.67 0.56
C TYR A 168 19.60 15.52 -0.82
N PHE A 169 20.41 15.48 -1.88
CA PHE A 169 19.94 15.26 -3.24
C PHE A 169 19.21 13.92 -3.40
N VAL A 170 19.77 12.82 -2.89
CA VAL A 170 19.14 11.49 -2.93
C VAL A 170 17.82 11.46 -2.16
N THR A 171 17.77 12.15 -1.01
CA THR A 171 16.56 12.26 -0.19
C THR A 171 15.47 13.04 -0.93
N GLN A 172 15.82 14.19 -1.51
CA GLN A 172 14.87 15.00 -2.30
C GLN A 172 14.38 14.28 -3.54
N LEU A 173 15.27 13.60 -4.27
CA LEU A 173 14.91 12.81 -5.43
C LEU A 173 13.95 11.66 -5.07
N SER A 174 14.16 11.05 -3.91
CA SER A 174 13.27 10.00 -3.37
C SER A 174 11.91 10.57 -2.94
N ILE A 175 11.85 11.79 -2.40
CA ILE A 175 10.59 12.48 -2.06
C ILE A 175 9.82 12.82 -3.34
N ILE A 176 10.49 13.38 -4.35
CA ILE A 176 9.87 13.78 -5.63
C ILE A 176 9.32 12.57 -6.39
N LEU A 177 10.04 11.45 -6.41
CA LEU A 177 9.59 10.22 -7.10
C LEU A 177 8.39 9.56 -6.41
N TYR A 178 8.18 9.81 -5.12
CA TYR A 178 7.13 9.18 -4.32
C TYR A 178 5.86 10.02 -4.17
N THR A 179 5.96 11.34 -4.36
CA THR A 179 4.83 12.29 -4.24
C THR A 179 3.96 12.26 -5.50
#